data_AF-A0A0D2NKT0-F1
#
_entry.id   AF-A0A0D2NKT0-F1
#
_cell.length_a   1.000
_cell.length_b   1.000
_cell.length_c   1.000
_cell.angle_alpha   90.00
_cell.angle_beta   90.00
_cell.angle_gamma   90.00
#
_symmetry.space_group_name_H-M   'P 1'
#
loop_
_entity.id
_entity.type
_entity.pdbx_description
1 polymer ?
#
loop_
_entity_poly.entity_id
_entity_poly.type
_entity_poly.pdbx_seq_one_letter_code
_entity_poly.pdbx_strand_id
1 'polypeptide(L)'
;MKAKPKYFEPRPAGSGNVGQHPVIVLTNPDAYGRVKIATMSHSHPHNPPTKPASIYGLPIDPVKGESTVNVGEPYQIHISFLRANTPHTRMDLAHFIELKNEIWRNSPQSFTS
;
A
#
# COMPACT_ATOMS: atom_id res chain seq x y z
N MET A 1 -10.64 -40.19 8.13
CA MET A 1 -10.39 -39.15 7.11
C MET A 1 -11.62 -38.25 7.03
N LYS A 2 -11.49 -36.94 7.28
CA LYS A 2 -12.64 -36.01 7.18
C LYS A 2 -12.82 -35.61 5.71
N ALA A 3 -13.97 -35.93 5.12
CA ALA A 3 -14.30 -35.63 3.73
C ALA A 3 -14.39 -34.10 3.52
N LYS A 4 -13.72 -33.59 2.48
CA LYS A 4 -13.85 -32.19 2.06
C LYS A 4 -15.22 -31.99 1.37
N PRO A 5 -15.93 -30.87 1.59
CA PRO A 5 -17.21 -30.61 0.91
C PRO A 5 -17.06 -30.56 -0.62
N LYS A 6 -18.03 -31.13 -1.32
CA LYS A 6 -18.04 -31.39 -2.78
C LYS A 6 -18.23 -30.15 -3.66
N TYR A 7 -18.35 -28.96 -3.06
CA TYR A 7 -18.55 -27.69 -3.75
C TYR A 7 -17.58 -26.66 -3.19
N PHE A 8 -16.34 -26.74 -3.65
CA PHE A 8 -15.42 -25.62 -3.59
C PHE A 8 -15.51 -24.97 -4.97
N GLU A 9 -16.28 -23.89 -5.10
CA GLU A 9 -16.25 -23.11 -6.34
C GLU A 9 -14.80 -22.61 -6.53
N PRO A 10 -14.12 -22.98 -7.62
CA PRO A 10 -12.80 -22.45 -7.89
C PRO A 10 -12.95 -20.94 -8.05
N ARG A 11 -12.13 -20.20 -7.28
CA ARG A 11 -12.13 -18.73 -7.29
C ARG A 11 -11.97 -18.24 -8.74
N PRO A 12 -12.71 -17.20 -9.18
CA PRO A 12 -12.64 -16.71 -10.54
C PRO A 12 -11.19 -16.47 -10.96
N ALA A 13 -10.79 -17.04 -12.10
CA ALA A 13 -9.49 -16.78 -12.68
C ALA A 13 -9.33 -15.27 -12.90
N GLY A 14 -8.29 -14.67 -12.30
CA GLY A 14 -8.09 -13.22 -12.31
C GLY A 14 -8.39 -12.51 -10.99
N SER A 15 -8.86 -13.21 -9.95
CA SER A 15 -8.73 -12.69 -8.59
C SER A 15 -7.25 -12.68 -8.24
N GLY A 16 -6.55 -11.57 -8.50
CA GLY A 16 -5.17 -11.37 -8.08
C GLY A 16 -4.99 -11.77 -6.61
N ASN A 17 -3.78 -12.12 -6.20
CA ASN A 17 -3.50 -12.41 -4.80
C ASN A 17 -4.08 -11.28 -3.93
N VAL A 18 -5.22 -11.53 -3.28
CA VAL A 18 -5.83 -10.62 -2.30
C VAL A 18 -5.00 -10.77 -1.04
N GLY A 19 -3.75 -10.32 -1.14
CA GLY A 19 -2.79 -10.25 -0.05
C GLY A 19 -3.03 -8.98 0.73
N GLN A 20 -2.71 -9.03 2.02
CA GLN A 20 -2.52 -7.81 2.78
C GLN A 20 -1.17 -7.23 2.38
N HIS A 21 -1.17 -6.00 1.90
CA HIS A 21 0.04 -5.26 1.59
C HIS A 21 0.24 -4.14 2.61
N PRO A 22 1.49 -3.88 3.04
CA PRO A 22 1.77 -2.70 3.83
C PRO A 22 1.50 -1.44 3.01
N VAL A 23 0.93 -0.44 3.67
CA VAL A 23 0.57 0.83 3.05
C VAL A 23 0.95 1.99 3.96
N ILE A 24 1.20 3.15 3.35
CA ILE A 24 1.45 4.41 4.04
C ILE A 24 0.22 5.28 3.83
N VAL A 25 -0.40 5.71 4.93
CA VAL A 25 -1.57 6.60 4.89
C VAL A 25 -1.12 8.03 4.68
N LEU A 26 -1.63 8.67 3.62
CA LEU A 26 -1.16 9.99 3.17
C LEU A 26 -2.08 11.14 3.61
N THR A 27 -3.35 10.84 3.91
CA THR A 27 -4.37 11.82 4.27
C THR A 27 -5.16 11.37 5.49
N ASN A 28 -5.76 12.34 6.18
CA ASN A 28 -6.84 12.05 7.11
C ASN A 28 -8.06 11.50 6.34
N PRO A 29 -8.96 10.76 7.01
CA PRO A 29 -10.23 10.34 6.42
C PRO A 29 -11.07 11.53 5.97
N ASP A 30 -11.67 11.42 4.79
CA ASP A 30 -12.68 12.37 4.31
C ASP A 30 -14.05 12.16 5.01
N ALA A 31 -15.07 12.92 4.61
CA ALA A 31 -16.42 12.82 5.14
C ALA A 31 -17.07 11.43 4.93
N TYR A 32 -16.53 10.62 4.03
CA TYR A 32 -16.97 9.26 3.73
C TYR A 32 -16.03 8.19 4.31
N GLY A 33 -15.09 8.57 5.17
CA GLY A 33 -14.13 7.65 5.80
C GLY A 33 -13.05 7.14 4.86
N ARG A 34 -12.80 7.81 3.73
CA ARG A 34 -11.80 7.40 2.74
C ARG A 34 -10.48 8.12 2.94
N VAL A 35 -9.39 7.39 2.69
CA VAL A 35 -8.02 7.87 2.81
C VAL A 35 -7.26 7.59 1.53
N LYS A 36 -6.29 8.46 1.21
CA LYS A 36 -5.30 8.19 0.16
C LYS A 36 -4.12 7.44 0.75
N ILE A 37 -3.64 6.43 0.05
CA ILE A 37 -2.54 5.56 0.47
C ILE A 37 -1.48 5.40 -0.61
N ALA A 38 -0.23 5.23 -0.19
CA ALA A 38 0.84 4.70 -1.02
C ALA A 38 1.08 3.23 -0.66
N THR A 39 1.08 2.34 -1.66
CA THR A 39 1.30 0.90 -1.46
C THR A 39 2.78 0.58 -1.41
N MET A 40 3.16 -0.38 -0.58
CA MET A 40 4.51 -0.93 -0.52
C MET A 40 4.48 -2.41 -0.90
N SER A 41 5.33 -2.79 -1.86
CA SER A 41 5.38 -4.14 -2.40
C SER A 41 6.73 -4.45 -3.03
N HIS A 42 7.10 -5.72 -3.10
CA HIS A 42 8.20 -6.21 -3.93
C HIS A 42 7.80 -6.34 -5.40
N SER A 43 6.50 -6.35 -5.69
CA SER A 43 5.95 -6.42 -7.04
C SER A 43 4.68 -5.59 -7.11
N HIS A 44 4.68 -4.56 -7.95
CA HIS A 44 3.53 -3.69 -8.15
C HIS A 44 2.82 -4.10 -9.44
N PRO A 45 1.53 -4.47 -9.37
CA PRO A 45 0.73 -4.64 -10.58
C PRO A 45 0.77 -3.33 -11.39
N HIS A 46 0.91 -3.45 -12.71
CA HIS A 46 0.95 -2.31 -13.66
C HIS A 46 2.21 -1.43 -13.62
N ASN A 47 3.27 -1.81 -12.90
CA ASN A 47 4.56 -1.10 -12.89
C ASN A 47 4.44 0.44 -12.74
N PRO A 48 3.76 0.95 -11.69
CA PRO A 48 3.74 2.39 -11.41
C PRO A 48 5.16 2.91 -11.13
N PRO A 49 5.37 4.24 -11.16
CA PRO A 49 6.58 4.84 -10.61
C PRO A 49 6.79 4.39 -9.16
N THR A 50 7.97 3.84 -8.86
CA THR A 50 8.29 3.36 -7.51
C THR A 50 9.67 3.83 -7.04
N LYS A 51 9.84 3.91 -5.72
CA LYS A 51 11.14 4.20 -5.08
C LYS A 51 11.45 3.15 -4.00
N PRO A 52 12.72 2.84 -3.73
CA PRO A 52 13.11 1.99 -2.61
C PRO A 52 12.52 2.48 -1.28
N ALA A 53 12.03 1.57 -0.44
CA ALA A 53 11.41 1.88 0.83
C ALA A 53 12.41 2.47 1.85
N SER A 54 13.68 2.06 1.76
CA SER A 54 14.78 2.59 2.58
C SER A 54 15.01 4.10 2.44
N ILE A 55 14.67 4.71 1.30
CA ILE A 55 14.71 6.17 1.12
C ILE A 55 13.79 6.88 2.13
N TYR A 56 12.69 6.24 2.52
CA TYR A 56 11.72 6.77 3.47
C TYR A 56 11.91 6.26 4.90
N GLY A 57 13.07 5.68 5.21
CA GLY A 57 13.39 5.12 6.52
C GLY A 57 12.54 3.90 6.89
N LEU A 58 11.95 3.20 5.91
CA LEU A 58 11.14 2.02 6.16
C LEU A 58 12.00 0.76 6.30
N PRO A 59 11.60 -0.21 7.14
CA PRO A 59 12.38 -1.41 7.40
C PRO A 59 12.48 -2.30 6.16
N ILE A 60 13.68 -2.84 5.94
CA ILE A 60 13.94 -3.85 4.92
C ILE A 60 13.63 -5.24 5.50
N ASP A 61 12.84 -6.03 4.78
CA ASP A 61 12.54 -7.41 5.16
C ASP A 61 13.84 -8.25 5.00
N PRO A 62 14.33 -8.93 6.05
CA PRO A 62 15.59 -9.67 5.97
C PRO A 62 15.50 -10.93 5.08
N VAL A 63 14.29 -11.40 4.76
CA VAL A 63 14.04 -12.58 3.93
C VAL A 63 13.69 -12.18 2.50
N LYS A 64 12.78 -11.22 2.34
CA LYS A 64 12.29 -10.77 1.02
C LYS A 64 13.13 -9.66 0.39
N GLY A 65 13.98 -9.01 1.18
CA GLY A 65 14.81 -7.89 0.73
C GLY A 65 14.05 -6.57 0.63
N GLU A 66 14.67 -5.61 -0.04
CA GLU A 66 14.16 -4.24 -0.24
C GLU A 66 12.82 -4.26 -1.00
N SER A 67 11.80 -3.67 -0.40
CA SER A 67 10.52 -3.41 -1.08
C SER A 67 10.52 -2.01 -1.69
N THR A 68 9.58 -1.73 -2.58
CA THR A 68 9.42 -0.40 -3.14
C THR A 68 8.08 0.21 -2.77
N VAL A 69 8.06 1.53 -2.60
CA VAL A 69 6.87 2.34 -2.37
C VAL A 69 6.38 2.88 -3.71
N ASN A 70 5.08 2.77 -3.96
CA ASN A 70 4.43 3.41 -5.10
C ASN A 70 4.41 4.93 -4.88
N VAL A 71 5.04 5.66 -5.81
CA VAL A 71 5.13 7.13 -5.81
C VAL A 71 4.39 7.76 -6.99
N GLY A 72 3.57 6.98 -7.71
CA GLY A 72 2.62 7.47 -8.69
C GLY A 72 1.31 7.92 -8.06
N GLU A 73 0.19 7.75 -8.77
CA GLU A 73 -1.14 8.11 -8.29
C GLU A 73 -1.51 7.30 -7.02
N PRO A 74 -1.86 7.96 -5.90
CA PRO A 74 -2.28 7.28 -4.68
C PRO A 74 -3.59 6.53 -4.85
N TYR A 75 -3.69 5.36 -4.22
CA TYR A 75 -4.97 4.65 -4.15
C TYR A 75 -5.87 5.28 -3.09
N GLN A 76 -7.17 5.30 -3.38
CA GLN A 76 -8.19 5.72 -2.44
C GLN A 76 -8.92 4.50 -1.89
N ILE A 77 -8.91 4.32 -0.57
CA ILE A 77 -9.58 3.22 0.10
C ILE A 77 -10.38 3.71 1.31
N HIS A 78 -11.37 2.93 1.74
CA HIS A 78 -12.06 3.18 3.01
C HIS A 78 -11.18 2.76 4.20
N ILE A 79 -11.19 3.54 5.28
CA ILE A 79 -10.37 3.28 6.48
C ILE A 79 -10.63 1.91 7.12
N SER A 80 -11.82 1.33 6.94
CA SER A 80 -12.14 -0.02 7.43
C SER A 80 -11.30 -1.13 6.81
N PHE A 81 -10.62 -0.88 5.69
CA PHE A 81 -9.69 -1.84 5.08
C PHE A 81 -8.29 -1.79 5.68
N LEU A 82 -7.98 -0.77 6.48
CA LEU A 82 -6.70 -0.65 7.16
C LEU A 82 -6.67 -1.54 8.41
N ARG A 83 -5.55 -2.23 8.58
CA ARG A 83 -5.22 -2.92 9.82
C ARG A 83 -4.00 -2.25 10.43
N ALA A 84 -3.98 -2.16 11.76
CA ALA A 84 -2.81 -1.65 12.45
C ALA A 84 -1.60 -2.56 12.18
N ASN A 85 -0.43 -1.96 11.95
CA ASN A 85 0.81 -2.70 11.84
C ASN A 85 1.15 -3.34 13.19
N THR A 86 1.71 -4.54 13.16
CA THR A 86 2.26 -5.23 14.34
C THR A 86 3.70 -5.64 14.03
N PRO A 87 4.72 -5.01 14.65
CA PRO A 87 4.62 -3.92 15.64
C PRO A 87 4.10 -2.61 15.04
N HIS A 88 3.53 -1.75 15.89
CA HIS A 88 3.08 -0.42 15.45
C HIS A 88 4.29 0.39 14.99
N THR A 89 4.26 0.85 13.74
CA THR A 89 5.35 1.62 13.15
C THR A 89 4.82 2.95 12.62
N ARG A 90 5.66 3.98 12.65
CA ARG A 90 5.37 5.32 12.14
C ARG A 90 6.54 5.79 11.29
N MET A 91 6.21 6.45 10.19
CA MET A 91 7.19 7.14 9.36
C MET A 91 7.53 8.49 9.98
N ASP A 92 8.79 8.88 9.92
CA ASP A 92 9.23 10.20 10.34
C ASP A 92 8.69 11.30 9.43
N LEU A 93 8.46 12.49 10.01
CA LEU A 93 7.85 13.61 9.30
C LEU A 93 8.65 14.05 8.06
N ALA A 94 9.98 14.03 8.13
CA ALA A 94 10.84 14.41 7.00
C ALA A 94 10.65 13.46 5.81
N HIS A 95 10.71 12.15 6.05
CA HIS A 95 10.45 11.12 5.03
C HIS A 95 9.02 11.20 4.50
N PHE A 96 8.05 11.51 5.35
CA PHE A 96 6.66 11.69 4.94
C PHE A 96 6.48 12.88 3.98
N ILE A 97 7.13 14.01 4.26
CA ILE A 97 7.11 15.18 3.37
C ILE A 97 7.78 14.86 2.04
N GLU A 98 8.93 14.17 2.08
CA GLU A 98 9.64 13.75 0.88
C GLU A 98 8.79 12.84 -0.01
N LEU A 99 8.14 11.84 0.58
CA LEU A 99 7.21 10.95 -0.13
C LEU A 99 6.06 11.73 -0.78
N LYS A 100 5.43 12.65 -0.04
CA LYS A 100 4.35 13.48 -0.59
C LYS A 100 4.82 14.36 -1.75
N ASN A 101 6.02 14.93 -1.66
CA ASN A 101 6.60 15.73 -2.73
C ASN A 101 6.88 14.88 -3.97
N GLU A 102 7.39 13.66 -3.80
CA GLU A 102 7.63 12.74 -4.92
C GLU A 102 6.33 12.34 -5.61
N ILE A 103 5.29 12.00 -4.83
CA ILE A 103 3.95 11.71 -5.36
C ILE A 103 3.39 12.92 -6.11
N TRP A 104 3.52 14.13 -5.54
CA TRP A 104 3.07 15.35 -6.21
C TRP A 104 3.80 15.58 -7.54
N ARG A 105 5.12 15.33 -7.61
CA ARG A 105 5.90 15.44 -8.85
C ARG A 105 5.41 14.47 -9.94
N ASN A 106 5.12 13.23 -9.57
CA ASN A 106 4.68 12.20 -10.52
C ASN A 106 3.19 12.29 -10.85
N SER A 107 2.38 12.86 -9.97
CA SER A 107 0.93 12.95 -10.12
C SER A 107 0.40 14.20 -9.40
N PRO A 108 0.48 15.40 -10.02
CA PRO A 108 0.15 16.67 -9.39
C PRO A 108 -1.30 16.80 -8.89
N GLN A 109 -2.23 16.04 -9.46
CA GLN A 109 -3.65 16.06 -9.05
C GLN A 109 -3.92 15.19 -7.81
N SER A 110 -2.92 14.46 -7.31
CA SER A 110 -3.08 13.47 -6.24
C SER A 110 -3.50 14.03 -4.91
N PHE A 111 -3.28 15.33 -4.66
CA PHE A 111 -3.58 15.96 -3.37
C PHE A 111 -4.53 17.14 -3.47
N THR A 112 -4.97 17.51 -4.67
CA THR A 112 -6.08 18.45 -4.85
C THR A 112 -7.38 17.72 -4.56
N SER A 113 -8.16 18.21 -3.58
CA SER A 113 -9.52 17.77 -3.28
C SER A 113 -10.43 18.99 -3.30
#